data_AF-A0A2G5PQT4-F1
#
_entry.id   AF-A0A2G5PQT4-F1
#
_cell.length_a   1.000
_cell.length_b   1.000
_cell.length_c   1.000
_cell.angle_alpha   90.00
_cell.angle_beta   90.00
_cell.angle_gamma   90.00
#
_symmetry.space_group_name_H-M   'P 1'
#
loop_
_entity.id
_entity.type
_entity.pdbx_description
1 polymer ?
#
loop_
_entity_poly.entity_id
_entity_poly.type
_entity_poly.pdbx_seq_one_letter_code
_entity_poly.pdbx_strand_id
1 'polypeptide(L)'
;MSSATLRKRLGLTLQAVCDHMAEEHGIKTDRGTISAIENGHRGASARMLAAYADALGIPASAIDTQYEPRRRGEPAAAVTEEVA
;
A
#
# COMPACT_ATOMS: atom_id res chain seq x y z
N MET A 1 6.56 -4.92 10.89
CA MET A 1 7.42 -4.76 9.69
C MET A 1 6.53 -4.28 8.56
N SER A 2 6.89 -3.26 7.80
CA SER A 2 6.05 -2.79 6.68
C SER A 2 6.12 -3.76 5.50
N SER A 3 5.07 -3.78 4.68
CA SER A 3 5.01 -4.62 3.46
C SER A 3 6.13 -4.28 2.47
N ALA A 4 6.54 -3.00 2.39
CA ALA A 4 7.68 -2.55 1.61
C ALA A 4 9.00 -3.19 2.04
N THR A 5 9.25 -3.26 3.35
CA THR A 5 10.46 -3.89 3.90
C THR A 5 10.44 -5.39 3.64
N LEU A 6 9.29 -6.04 3.80
CA LEU A 6 9.15 -7.47 3.50
C LEU A 6 9.45 -7.76 2.02
N ARG A 7 8.82 -7.02 1.09
CA ARG A 7 9.07 -7.16 -0.35
C ARG A 7 10.55 -7.04 -0.70
N LYS A 8 11.23 -6.04 -0.15
CA LYS A 8 12.68 -5.85 -0.34
C LYS A 8 13.50 -7.01 0.22
N ARG A 9 13.13 -7.53 1.40
CA ARG A 9 13.80 -8.70 2.02
C ARG A 9 13.65 -9.97 1.18
N LEU A 10 12.52 -10.10 0.47
CA LEU A 10 12.25 -11.19 -0.46
C LEU A 10 12.95 -11.02 -1.83
N GLY A 11 13.64 -9.89 -2.07
CA GLY A 11 14.27 -9.59 -3.36
C GLY A 11 13.27 -9.27 -4.47
N LEU A 12 12.00 -9.02 -4.13
CA LEU A 12 10.94 -8.76 -5.09
C LEU A 12 10.94 -7.30 -5.56
N THR A 13 10.90 -7.11 -6.87
CA THR A 13 10.68 -5.78 -7.45
C THR A 13 9.20 -5.42 -7.39
N LEU A 14 8.88 -4.13 -7.50
CA LEU A 14 7.49 -3.69 -7.66
C LEU A 14 6.87 -4.27 -8.94
N GLN A 15 7.66 -4.46 -10.00
CA GLN A 15 7.17 -5.04 -11.25
C GLN A 15 6.79 -6.52 -11.06
N ALA A 16 7.64 -7.30 -10.39
CA ALA A 16 7.35 -8.70 -10.11
C ALA A 16 6.05 -8.90 -9.32
N VAL A 17 5.76 -7.98 -8.39
CA VAL A 17 4.47 -7.97 -7.67
C VAL A 17 3.31 -7.67 -8.62
N CYS A 18 3.44 -6.66 -9.48
CA CYS A 18 2.40 -6.34 -10.47
C CYS A 18 2.14 -7.51 -11.42
N ASP A 19 3.20 -8.18 -11.88
CA ASP A 19 3.13 -9.32 -12.79
C ASP A 19 2.41 -10.48 -12.10
N HIS A 20 2.80 -10.85 -10.88
CA HIS A 20 2.12 -11.87 -10.06
C HIS A 20 0.63 -11.55 -9.86
N MET A 21 0.29 -10.31 -9.52
CA MET A 21 -1.09 -9.90 -9.33
C MET A 21 -1.92 -9.98 -10.63
N ALA A 22 -1.28 -9.72 -11.78
CA ALA A 22 -1.94 -9.83 -13.08
C ALA A 22 -2.13 -11.30 -13.50
N GLU A 23 -1.11 -12.14 -13.30
CA GLU A 23 -1.09 -13.55 -13.70
C GLU A 23 -2.02 -14.42 -12.83
N GLU A 24 -1.92 -14.30 -11.51
CA GLU A 24 -2.64 -15.19 -10.58
C GLU A 24 -4.04 -14.68 -10.23
N HIS A 25 -4.24 -13.35 -10.19
CA HIS A 25 -5.49 -12.74 -9.70
C HIS A 25 -6.26 -11.95 -10.76
N GLY A 26 -5.68 -11.78 -11.96
CA GLY A 26 -6.22 -10.96 -13.03
C GLY A 26 -6.24 -9.46 -12.72
N ILE A 27 -5.49 -9.01 -11.70
CA ILE A 27 -5.49 -7.63 -11.22
C ILE A 27 -4.36 -6.86 -11.90
N LYS A 28 -4.72 -6.08 -12.90
CA LYS A 28 -3.78 -5.16 -13.55
C LYS A 28 -3.55 -3.94 -12.67
N THR A 29 -2.31 -3.72 -12.27
CA THR A 29 -1.89 -2.54 -11.50
C THR A 29 -0.49 -2.10 -11.93
N ASP A 30 -0.05 -0.95 -11.45
CA ASP A 30 1.25 -0.37 -11.78
C ASP A 30 2.14 -0.25 -10.53
N ARG A 31 3.45 -0.08 -10.77
CA ARG A 31 4.46 0.06 -9.72
C ARG A 31 4.18 1.22 -8.77
N GLY A 32 3.60 2.31 -9.29
CA GLY A 32 3.25 3.50 -8.52
C GLY A 32 2.11 3.22 -7.54
N THR A 33 1.12 2.43 -7.96
CA THR A 33 0.00 1.99 -7.11
C THR A 33 0.49 1.15 -5.95
N ILE A 34 1.34 0.14 -6.20
CA ILE A 34 1.92 -0.69 -5.13
C ILE A 34 2.78 0.17 -4.20
N SER A 35 3.61 1.07 -4.73
CA SER A 35 4.38 2.01 -3.94
C SER A 35 3.51 2.91 -3.06
N ALA A 36 2.40 3.42 -3.60
CA ALA A 36 1.49 4.29 -2.85
C ALA A 36 0.76 3.52 -1.72
N ILE A 37 0.44 2.24 -1.92
CA ILE A 37 -0.09 1.37 -0.85
C ILE A 37 0.98 1.14 0.22
N GLU A 38 2.19 0.79 -0.19
CA GLU A 38 3.34 0.53 0.69
C GLU A 38 3.70 1.73 1.60
N ASN A 39 3.52 2.95 1.09
CA ASN A 39 3.80 4.18 1.84
C ASN A 39 2.56 4.78 2.52
N GLY A 40 1.42 4.08 2.50
CA GLY A 40 0.18 4.57 3.11
C GLY A 40 -0.45 5.79 2.43
N HIS A 41 0.03 6.19 1.25
CA HIS A 41 -0.53 7.29 0.47
C HIS A 41 -1.94 6.98 -0.07
N ARG A 42 -2.26 5.69 -0.22
CA ARG A 42 -3.58 5.23 -0.63
C ARG A 42 -3.96 3.92 0.06
N GLY A 43 -5.27 3.71 0.15
CA GLY A 43 -5.84 2.41 0.45
C GLY A 43 -5.97 1.56 -0.81
N ALA A 44 -6.37 0.32 -0.58
CA ALA A 44 -6.74 -0.62 -1.62
C ALA A 44 -7.94 -1.46 -1.16
N SER A 45 -8.66 -2.04 -2.11
CA SER A 45 -9.77 -2.94 -1.79
C SER A 45 -9.24 -4.22 -1.14
N ALA A 46 -10.09 -4.91 -0.38
CA ALA A 46 -9.73 -6.20 0.24
C ALA A 46 -9.20 -7.22 -0.78
N ARG A 47 -9.77 -7.25 -2.00
CA ARG A 47 -9.30 -8.10 -3.11
C ARG A 47 -7.88 -7.75 -3.53
N MET A 48 -7.56 -6.46 -3.65
CA MET A 48 -6.23 -6.01 -4.06
C MET A 48 -5.20 -6.27 -2.95
N LEU A 49 -5.56 -6.08 -1.68
CA LEU A 49 -4.70 -6.44 -0.55
C LEU A 49 -4.46 -7.94 -0.48
N ALA A 50 -5.47 -8.78 -0.73
CA ALA A 50 -5.30 -10.23 -0.77
C ALA A 50 -4.33 -10.68 -1.87
N ALA A 51 -4.47 -10.16 -3.08
CA ALA A 51 -3.55 -10.45 -4.18
C ALA A 51 -2.11 -9.97 -3.91
N TYR A 52 -1.97 -8.81 -3.26
CA TYR A 52 -0.66 -8.31 -2.85
C TYR A 52 -0.03 -9.17 -1.74
N ALA A 53 -0.84 -9.66 -0.78
CA ALA A 53 -0.38 -10.56 0.28
C ALA A 53 0.11 -11.88 -0.28
N ASP A 54 -0.63 -12.42 -1.24
CA ASP A 54 -0.29 -13.62 -1.98
C ASP A 54 1.04 -13.47 -2.72
N ALA A 55 1.25 -12.34 -3.42
CA ALA A 55 2.53 -12.03 -4.07
C ALA A 55 3.71 -11.94 -3.09
N LEU A 56 3.46 -11.66 -1.82
CA LEU A 56 4.47 -11.62 -0.75
C LEU A 56 4.56 -12.94 0.04
N GLY A 57 3.73 -13.93 -0.27
CA GLY A 57 3.68 -15.22 0.43
C GLY A 57 3.23 -15.12 1.90
N ILE A 58 2.37 -14.16 2.23
CA ILE A 58 1.85 -13.93 3.59
C ILE A 58 0.32 -13.92 3.61
N PRO A 59 -0.31 -14.19 4.77
CA PRO A 59 -1.75 -14.02 4.89
C PRO A 59 -2.14 -12.53 4.76
N ALA A 60 -3.28 -12.24 4.13
CA ALA A 60 -3.76 -10.88 3.95
C ALA A 60 -3.96 -10.11 5.27
N SER A 61 -4.25 -10.82 6.36
CA SER A 61 -4.33 -10.25 7.71
C SER A 61 -3.00 -9.73 8.25
N ALA A 62 -1.86 -10.11 7.65
CA ALA A 62 -0.55 -9.60 8.00
C ALA A 62 -0.19 -8.31 7.25
N ILE A 63 -0.99 -7.88 6.27
CA ILE A 63 -0.82 -6.56 5.64
C ILE A 63 -1.48 -5.51 6.52
N ASP A 64 -0.64 -4.79 7.24
CA ASP A 64 -1.03 -3.57 7.94
C ASP A 64 -0.95 -2.39 6.96
N THR A 65 -2.07 -2.06 6.31
CA THR A 65 -2.17 -0.80 5.57
C THR A 65 -2.59 0.31 6.51
N GLN A 66 -1.67 1.19 6.87
CA GLN A 66 -1.91 2.39 7.69
C GLN A 66 -2.68 3.50 6.92
N TYR A 67 -3.54 3.13 5.98
CA TYR A 67 -4.26 4.10 5.18
C TYR A 67 -5.42 4.71 5.99
N GLU A 68 -5.27 5.98 6.34
CA GLU A 68 -6.38 6.83 6.77
C GLU A 68 -6.88 7.65 5.56
N PRO A 69 -8.16 7.53 5.17
CA PRO A 69 -8.74 8.37 4.14
C PRO A 69 -8.64 9.85 4.54
N ARG A 70 -7.89 10.65 3.76
CA ARG A 70 -7.91 12.11 3.92
C ARG A 70 -9.33 12.60 3.66
N ARG A 71 -10.02 13.11 4.68
CA ARG A 71 -11.34 13.71 4.53
C ARG A 71 -11.24 14.85 3.52
N ARG A 72 -11.90 14.71 2.38
CA ARG A 72 -12.03 15.80 1.40
C ARG A 72 -12.93 16.86 2.02
N GLY A 73 -12.34 17.86 2.67
CA GLY A 73 -13.07 18.95 3.32
C GLY A 73 -12.42 19.49 4.60
N GLU A 74 -11.38 18.85 5.12
CA GLU A 74 -10.67 19.38 6.28
C GLU A 74 -9.57 20.35 5.77
N PRO A 75 -9.67 21.66 6.03
CA PRO A 75 -8.60 22.58 5.68
C PRO A 75 -7.34 22.12 6.41
N ALA A 76 -6.20 22.18 5.71
CA ALA A 76 -4.89 21.95 6.31
C ALA A 76 -4.83 22.75 7.62
N ALA A 77 -4.63 22.05 8.74
CA ALA A 77 -4.61 22.64 10.06
C ALA A 77 -3.74 23.90 10.01
N ALA A 78 -4.37 25.05 10.22
CA ALA A 78 -3.66 26.29 10.41
C ALA A 78 -2.71 26.08 11.58
N VAL A 79 -1.41 26.13 11.27
CA VAL A 79 -0.38 26.33 12.28
C VAL A 79 -0.69 27.65 12.97
N THR A 80 -1.37 27.59 14.11
CA THR A 80 -1.37 28.71 15.05
C THR A 80 -0.06 28.62 15.80
N GLU A 81 0.93 29.37 15.33
CA GLU A 81 2.01 29.84 16.19
C GLU A 81 1.38 30.59 17.36
N GLU A 82 1.47 30.00 18.55
CA GLU A 82 1.18 30.63 19.82
C GLU A 82 2.27 31.68 20.08
N VAL A 83 1.84 32.95 20.09
CA VAL A 83 2.65 34.10 20.49
C VAL A 83 2.84 34.04 22.01
N ALA A 84 4.09 34.05 22.45
CA ALA A 84 4.50 34.42 23.81
C ALA A 84 5.42 35.63 23.75
#